data_AF-A0AAW5N7Z2-F1
#
_entry.id   AF-A0AAW5N7Z2-F1
#
_cell.length_a   1.000
_cell.length_b   1.000
_cell.length_c   1.000
_cell.angle_alpha   90.00
_cell.angle_beta   90.00
_cell.angle_gamma   90.00
#
_symmetry.space_group_name_H-M   'P 1'
#
loop_
_entity.id
_entity.type
_entity.pdbx_description
1 polymer ?
#
loop_
_entity_poly.entity_id
_entity_poly.type
_entity_poly.pdbx_seq_one_letter_code
_entity_poly.pdbx_strand_id
1 'polypeptide(L)'
;MSLCRCTVQLTDASAFDQPLEKWDVSNVHYMDSMFAWAYSFNQPIERWNVSNVYNMRAMLYFAKSFNQPLNSWNVSNVYTITCMFGGAKSFNQPLNDWDVSNVENMVQMFDDASSFNQPLDRWDVSKVKDMTCMFYGATSFRQPVTAWKLQGQTTRGIFLDLPDYCDMESRVMCLTPHNDEVMKYDLEDMINLFGEKTVRDALRLYGEKYGLKED
;
A
#
# COMPACT_ATOMS: atom_id res chain seq x y z
N MET A 1 -34.93 -2.30 9.86
CA MET A 1 -33.95 -3.14 10.58
C MET A 1 -32.60 -2.97 9.87
N SER A 2 -31.95 -1.80 9.88
CA SER A 2 -31.18 -1.12 10.95
C SER A 2 -30.19 -2.00 11.70
N LEU A 3 -28.93 -1.57 11.63
CA LEU A 3 -27.71 -1.99 12.34
C LEU A 3 -26.91 -3.17 11.74
N CYS A 4 -26.16 -2.90 10.66
CA CYS A 4 -24.86 -3.53 10.48
C CYS A 4 -23.82 -2.73 11.28
N ARG A 5 -23.91 -2.81 12.62
CA ARG A 5 -22.78 -2.53 13.52
C ARG A 5 -22.28 -3.90 13.96
N CYS A 6 -21.56 -4.58 13.08
CA CYS A 6 -20.74 -5.73 13.47
C CYS A 6 -19.40 -5.20 13.96
N THR A 7 -19.38 -4.58 15.15
CA THR A 7 -18.19 -4.68 16.00
C THR A 7 -18.23 -6.09 16.59
N VAL A 8 -17.86 -7.08 15.76
CA VAL A 8 -17.51 -8.39 16.30
C VAL A 8 -16.18 -8.19 17.02
N GLN A 9 -16.23 -7.97 18.33
CA GLN A 9 -15.06 -8.21 19.17
C GLN A 9 -14.84 -9.73 19.16
N LEU A 10 -14.15 -10.21 18.12
CA LEU A 10 -13.69 -11.58 18.01
C LEU A 10 -12.59 -11.78 19.06
N THR A 11 -12.95 -12.32 20.22
CA THR A 11 -11.99 -12.68 21.27
C THR A 11 -11.03 -13.81 20.87
N ASP A 12 -11.17 -14.33 19.64
CA ASP A 12 -10.13 -15.09 18.92
C ASP A 12 -10.14 -14.74 17.42
N ALA A 13 -9.99 -13.44 17.10
CA ALA A 13 -9.95 -12.93 15.71
C ALA A 13 -8.91 -13.65 14.84
N SER A 14 -7.83 -14.14 15.47
CA SER A 14 -6.66 -14.75 14.84
C SER A 14 -6.98 -15.93 13.90
N ALA A 15 -8.01 -16.70 14.25
CA ALA A 15 -8.45 -17.89 13.54
C ALA A 15 -9.74 -17.67 12.73
N PHE A 16 -10.24 -16.43 12.62
CA PHE A 16 -11.50 -16.16 11.92
C PHE A 16 -11.38 -16.45 10.42
N ASP A 17 -12.16 -17.42 9.94
CA ASP A 17 -12.22 -17.84 8.53
C ASP A 17 -13.61 -18.44 8.18
N GLN A 18 -14.69 -17.84 8.70
CA GLN A 18 -16.06 -18.35 8.52
C GLN A 18 -16.68 -17.86 7.20
N PRO A 19 -17.58 -18.63 6.55
CA PRO A 19 -18.20 -18.24 5.28
C PRO A 19 -18.97 -16.91 5.35
N LEU A 20 -18.81 -16.08 4.32
CA LEU A 20 -19.33 -14.69 4.27
C LEU A 20 -20.32 -14.45 3.12
N GLU A 21 -20.74 -15.48 2.40
CA GLU A 21 -21.49 -15.32 1.13
C GLU A 21 -22.86 -14.66 1.29
N LYS A 22 -23.40 -14.67 2.51
CA LYS A 22 -24.70 -14.07 2.83
C LYS A 22 -24.63 -12.63 3.32
N TRP A 23 -23.43 -12.08 3.47
CA TRP A 23 -23.25 -10.72 3.97
C TRP A 23 -23.60 -9.71 2.89
N ASP A 24 -24.59 -8.87 3.16
CA ASP A 24 -24.87 -7.67 2.36
C ASP A 24 -24.14 -6.47 2.98
N VAL A 25 -23.05 -6.06 2.32
CA VAL A 25 -22.24 -4.90 2.72
C VAL A 25 -22.54 -3.65 1.88
N SER A 26 -23.58 -3.69 1.03
CA SER A 26 -23.86 -2.61 0.07
C SER A 26 -24.16 -1.25 0.70
N ASN A 27 -24.55 -1.21 1.99
CA ASN A 27 -24.81 0.03 2.73
C ASN A 27 -23.70 0.39 3.74
N VAL A 28 -22.60 -0.37 3.75
CA VAL A 28 -21.47 -0.13 4.66
C VAL A 28 -20.63 1.03 4.12
N HIS A 29 -20.36 2.00 4.99
CA HIS A 29 -19.51 3.16 4.67
C HIS A 29 -18.11 3.05 5.31
N TYR A 30 -17.96 2.21 6.33
CA TYR A 30 -16.72 2.06 7.11
C TYR A 30 -16.42 0.58 7.27
N MET A 31 -15.29 0.14 6.72
CA MET A 31 -14.76 -1.23 6.82
C MET A 31 -13.43 -1.25 7.56
N ASP A 32 -13.15 -0.21 8.36
CA ASP A 32 -11.89 -0.09 9.07
C ASP A 32 -11.68 -1.28 10.02
N SER A 33 -10.48 -1.87 9.95
CA SER A 33 -10.02 -2.98 10.78
C SER A 33 -10.91 -4.23 10.79
N MET A 34 -11.80 -4.40 9.80
CA MET A 34 -12.82 -5.46 9.79
C MET A 34 -12.25 -6.88 9.97
N PHE A 35 -11.10 -7.16 9.35
CA PHE A 35 -10.35 -8.42 9.45
C PHE A 35 -8.93 -8.21 9.94
N ALA A 36 -8.67 -7.11 10.66
CA ALA A 36 -7.37 -6.85 11.24
C ALA A 36 -7.00 -7.99 12.22
N TRP A 37 -5.77 -8.47 12.11
CA TRP A 37 -5.20 -9.57 12.90
C TRP A 37 -5.86 -10.93 12.68
N ALA A 38 -6.75 -11.08 11.70
CA ALA A 38 -7.32 -12.37 11.33
C ALA A 38 -6.31 -13.17 10.50
N TYR A 39 -5.25 -13.67 11.15
CA TYR A 39 -4.10 -14.30 10.51
C TYR A 39 -4.47 -15.43 9.53
N SER A 40 -5.53 -16.17 9.84
CA SER A 40 -5.98 -17.32 9.04
C SER A 40 -7.05 -16.96 7.99
N PHE A 41 -7.53 -15.72 7.97
CA PHE A 41 -8.62 -15.30 7.09
C PHE A 41 -8.21 -15.40 5.62
N ASN A 42 -8.98 -16.15 4.82
CA ASN A 42 -8.78 -16.29 3.38
C ASN A 42 -10.09 -16.53 2.62
N GLN A 43 -11.23 -16.06 3.16
CA GLN A 43 -12.52 -16.24 2.53
C GLN A 43 -12.70 -15.33 1.30
N PRO A 44 -13.41 -15.80 0.25
CA PRO A 44 -13.67 -15.01 -0.94
C PRO A 44 -14.63 -13.86 -0.64
N ILE A 45 -14.14 -12.62 -0.80
CA ILE A 45 -14.92 -11.38 -0.61
C ILE A 45 -15.02 -10.53 -1.89
N GLU A 46 -14.56 -11.05 -3.03
CA GLU A 46 -14.59 -10.38 -4.34
C GLU A 46 -16.00 -9.91 -4.76
N ARG A 47 -17.05 -10.64 -4.33
CA ARG A 47 -18.45 -10.35 -4.68
C ARG A 47 -19.09 -9.25 -3.84
N TRP A 48 -18.39 -8.71 -2.85
CA TRP A 48 -18.92 -7.64 -2.03
C TRP A 48 -19.10 -6.35 -2.81
N ASN A 49 -20.28 -5.74 -2.67
CA ASN A 49 -20.50 -4.40 -3.19
C ASN A 49 -19.92 -3.38 -2.20
N VAL A 50 -18.69 -2.93 -2.47
CA VAL A 50 -17.98 -1.92 -1.67
C VAL A 50 -18.12 -0.49 -2.20
N SER A 51 -19.02 -0.24 -3.17
CA SER A 51 -19.10 1.07 -3.85
C SER A 51 -19.49 2.22 -2.92
N ASN A 52 -20.11 1.95 -1.77
CA ASN A 52 -20.49 2.97 -0.77
C ASN A 52 -19.46 3.11 0.35
N VAL A 53 -18.38 2.32 0.34
CA VAL A 53 -17.35 2.36 1.37
C VAL A 53 -16.49 3.60 1.20
N TYR A 54 -16.35 4.34 2.28
CA TYR A 54 -15.55 5.56 2.38
C TYR A 54 -14.21 5.31 3.08
N ASN A 55 -14.13 4.36 4.02
CA ASN A 55 -12.94 4.07 4.81
C ASN A 55 -12.63 2.57 4.84
N MET A 56 -11.43 2.17 4.38
CA MET A 56 -10.92 0.80 4.40
C MET A 56 -9.62 0.65 5.21
N ARG A 57 -9.34 1.60 6.12
CA ARG A 57 -8.13 1.60 6.95
C ARG A 57 -7.95 0.25 7.66
N ALA A 58 -6.79 -0.36 7.48
CA ALA A 58 -6.38 -1.60 8.17
C ALA A 58 -7.34 -2.78 7.98
N MET A 59 -8.20 -2.79 6.95
CA MET A 59 -9.24 -3.81 6.79
C MET A 59 -8.68 -5.24 6.80
N LEU A 60 -7.53 -5.49 6.15
CA LEU A 60 -6.85 -6.78 6.08
C LEU A 60 -5.46 -6.74 6.74
N TYR A 61 -5.25 -5.82 7.69
CA TYR A 61 -3.99 -5.66 8.41
C TYR A 61 -3.63 -6.94 9.16
N PHE A 62 -2.45 -7.49 8.95
CA PHE A 62 -2.01 -8.79 9.48
C PHE A 62 -2.95 -9.97 9.14
N ALA A 63 -3.78 -9.90 8.10
CA ALA A 63 -4.48 -11.06 7.57
C ALA A 63 -3.50 -11.94 6.75
N LYS A 64 -2.55 -12.57 7.44
CA LYS A 64 -1.34 -13.21 6.87
C LYS A 64 -1.64 -14.21 5.75
N SER A 65 -2.76 -14.93 5.83
CA SER A 65 -3.15 -15.97 4.87
C SER A 65 -4.01 -15.46 3.72
N PHE A 66 -4.46 -14.20 3.76
CA PHE A 66 -5.39 -13.66 2.77
C PHE A 66 -4.72 -13.51 1.40
N ASN A 67 -5.29 -14.14 0.39
CA ASN A 67 -4.84 -14.04 -1.00
C ASN A 67 -6.01 -14.24 -1.99
N GLN A 68 -7.18 -13.68 -1.69
CA GLN A 68 -8.36 -13.74 -2.55
C GLN A 68 -8.44 -12.52 -3.48
N PRO A 69 -8.97 -12.67 -4.71
CA PRO A 69 -9.06 -11.57 -5.67
C PRO A 69 -9.95 -10.44 -5.15
N LEU A 70 -9.56 -9.20 -5.46
CA LEU A 70 -10.27 -7.97 -5.10
C LEU A 70 -10.41 -6.99 -6.30
N ASN A 71 -9.96 -7.39 -7.49
CA ASN A 71 -9.86 -6.49 -8.65
C ASN A 71 -11.22 -5.97 -9.15
N SER A 72 -12.33 -6.66 -8.82
CA SER A 72 -13.69 -6.25 -9.14
C SER A 72 -14.26 -5.16 -8.22
N TRP A 73 -13.59 -4.85 -7.11
CA TRP A 73 -14.09 -3.88 -6.15
C TRP A 73 -14.07 -2.47 -6.73
N ASN A 74 -15.22 -1.79 -6.63
CA ASN A 74 -15.29 -0.36 -6.92
C ASN A 74 -14.86 0.43 -5.68
N VAL A 75 -13.60 0.88 -5.66
CA VAL A 75 -13.02 1.69 -4.58
C VAL A 75 -13.02 3.19 -4.88
N SER A 76 -13.72 3.65 -5.92
CA SER A 76 -13.69 5.07 -6.34
C SER A 76 -14.19 6.05 -5.29
N ASN A 77 -14.94 5.59 -4.28
CA ASN A 77 -15.44 6.43 -3.17
C ASN A 77 -14.56 6.38 -1.91
N VAL A 78 -13.51 5.56 -1.90
CA VAL A 78 -12.66 5.35 -0.72
C VAL A 78 -11.71 6.53 -0.54
N TYR A 79 -11.69 7.08 0.67
CA TYR A 79 -10.82 8.17 1.08
C TYR A 79 -9.48 7.68 1.66
N THR A 80 -9.46 6.51 2.31
CA THR A 80 -8.25 5.98 2.96
C THR A 80 -8.16 4.47 2.90
N ILE A 81 -6.95 4.00 2.57
CA ILE A 81 -6.53 2.59 2.53
C ILE A 81 -5.25 2.38 3.36
N THR A 82 -5.04 3.24 4.35
CA THR A 82 -3.92 3.16 5.30
C THR A 82 -3.83 1.76 5.91
N CYS A 83 -2.65 1.14 5.90
CA CYS A 83 -2.38 -0.19 6.44
C CYS A 83 -3.27 -1.31 5.88
N MET A 84 -3.99 -1.11 4.75
CA MET A 84 -5.04 -2.04 4.30
C MET A 84 -4.54 -3.48 4.18
N PHE A 85 -3.33 -3.70 3.64
CA PHE A 85 -2.67 -4.99 3.49
C PHE A 85 -1.37 -5.10 4.30
N GLY A 86 -1.12 -4.19 5.24
CA GLY A 86 0.10 -4.23 6.05
C GLY A 86 0.18 -5.56 6.82
N GLY A 87 1.25 -6.34 6.65
CA GLY A 87 1.44 -7.66 7.25
C GLY A 87 0.63 -8.79 6.60
N ALA A 88 -0.08 -8.54 5.50
CA ALA A 88 -0.81 -9.56 4.72
C ALA A 88 0.17 -10.38 3.86
N LYS A 89 0.99 -11.21 4.53
CA LYS A 89 2.17 -11.86 3.94
C LYS A 89 1.94 -12.66 2.66
N SER A 90 0.75 -13.25 2.49
CA SER A 90 0.41 -14.09 1.32
C SER A 90 -0.23 -13.31 0.17
N PHE A 91 -0.61 -12.05 0.38
CA PHE A 91 -1.39 -11.29 -0.58
C PHE A 91 -0.56 -10.94 -1.83
N ASN A 92 -1.01 -11.38 -3.00
CA ASN A 92 -0.37 -11.08 -4.29
C ASN A 92 -1.40 -11.07 -5.43
N GLN A 93 -2.53 -10.40 -5.23
CA GLN A 93 -3.61 -10.30 -6.21
C GLN A 93 -3.57 -8.97 -6.96
N PRO A 94 -3.99 -8.93 -8.24
CA PRO A 94 -3.97 -7.70 -9.02
C PRO A 94 -4.92 -6.65 -8.42
N LEU A 95 -4.44 -5.41 -8.40
CA LEU A 95 -5.19 -4.22 -7.95
C LEU A 95 -5.08 -3.05 -8.94
N ASN A 96 -4.45 -3.26 -10.10
CA ASN A 96 -4.13 -2.19 -11.04
C ASN A 96 -5.38 -1.54 -11.67
N ASP A 97 -6.55 -2.19 -11.59
CA ASP A 97 -7.82 -1.64 -12.10
C ASP A 97 -8.60 -0.86 -11.04
N TRP A 98 -8.09 -0.75 -9.81
CA TRP A 98 -8.71 0.09 -8.78
C TRP A 98 -8.60 1.57 -9.14
N ASP A 99 -9.74 2.26 -9.10
CA ASP A 99 -9.77 3.72 -9.15
C ASP A 99 -9.47 4.32 -7.77
N VAL A 100 -8.21 4.67 -7.56
CA VAL A 100 -7.72 5.29 -6.32
C VAL A 100 -7.68 6.82 -6.37
N SER A 101 -8.29 7.47 -7.38
CA SER A 101 -8.15 8.93 -7.59
C SER A 101 -8.78 9.79 -6.49
N ASN A 102 -9.52 9.20 -5.55
CA ASN A 102 -10.11 9.86 -4.39
C ASN A 102 -9.41 9.51 -3.06
N VAL A 103 -8.44 8.61 -3.08
CA VAL A 103 -7.68 8.22 -1.88
C VAL A 103 -6.71 9.34 -1.50
N GLU A 104 -6.72 9.73 -0.22
CA GLU A 104 -5.79 10.73 0.31
C GLU A 104 -4.69 10.13 1.19
N ASN A 105 -4.83 8.88 1.67
CA ASN A 105 -3.81 8.26 2.53
C ASN A 105 -3.59 6.78 2.22
N MET A 106 -2.32 6.44 1.96
CA MET A 106 -1.82 5.09 1.65
C MET A 106 -0.65 4.67 2.56
N VAL A 107 -0.50 5.31 3.72
CA VAL A 107 0.55 4.98 4.70
C VAL A 107 0.54 3.48 4.98
N GLN A 108 1.70 2.83 4.88
CA GLN A 108 1.91 1.42 5.19
C GLN A 108 0.94 0.46 4.46
N MET A 109 0.40 0.82 3.29
CA MET A 109 -0.62 0.01 2.62
C MET A 109 -0.20 -1.45 2.40
N PHE A 110 1.07 -1.69 2.05
CA PHE A 110 1.68 -3.00 1.82
C PHE A 110 2.91 -3.24 2.72
N ASP A 111 3.02 -2.53 3.84
CA ASP A 111 4.09 -2.72 4.83
C ASP A 111 4.17 -4.20 5.25
N ASP A 112 5.32 -4.87 5.15
CA ASP A 112 5.51 -6.30 5.42
C ASP A 112 4.60 -7.26 4.61
N ALA A 113 3.98 -6.80 3.52
CA ALA A 113 3.24 -7.66 2.57
C ALA A 113 4.23 -8.42 1.66
N SER A 114 5.01 -9.32 2.26
CA SER A 114 6.23 -9.89 1.68
C SER A 114 6.06 -10.58 0.32
N SER A 115 4.86 -11.04 -0.05
CA SER A 115 4.60 -11.70 -1.36
C SER A 115 4.08 -10.75 -2.44
N PHE A 116 3.73 -9.51 -2.10
CA PHE A 116 3.09 -8.60 -3.05
C PHE A 116 4.07 -8.15 -4.14
N ASN A 117 3.72 -8.42 -5.40
CA ASN A 117 4.51 -8.04 -6.57
C ASN A 117 3.63 -7.80 -7.80
N GLN A 118 2.59 -6.97 -7.65
CA GLN A 118 1.64 -6.65 -8.72
C GLN A 118 1.83 -5.22 -9.21
N PRO A 119 1.64 -4.98 -10.52
CA PRO A 119 1.78 -3.65 -11.09
C PRO A 119 0.71 -2.70 -10.53
N LEU A 120 1.10 -1.43 -10.35
CA LEU A 120 0.25 -0.33 -9.85
C LEU A 120 0.40 0.92 -10.72
N ASP A 121 0.89 0.75 -11.94
CA ASP A 121 1.22 1.83 -12.89
C ASP A 121 0.00 2.61 -13.39
N ARG A 122 -1.22 2.08 -13.21
CA ARG A 122 -2.47 2.75 -13.61
C ARG A 122 -3.07 3.64 -12.51
N TRP A 123 -2.53 3.60 -11.30
CA TRP A 123 -3.07 4.36 -10.18
C TRP A 123 -2.84 5.86 -10.33
N ASP A 124 -3.92 6.64 -10.22
CA ASP A 124 -3.84 8.09 -10.07
C ASP A 124 -3.65 8.45 -8.59
N VAL A 125 -2.41 8.73 -8.21
CA VAL A 125 -2.03 9.11 -6.84
C VAL A 125 -2.00 10.63 -6.61
N SER A 126 -2.55 11.44 -7.52
CA SER A 126 -2.46 12.91 -7.46
C SER A 126 -3.11 13.51 -6.21
N LYS A 127 -4.12 12.86 -5.62
CA LYS A 127 -4.77 13.30 -4.36
C LYS A 127 -4.17 12.68 -3.11
N VAL A 128 -3.33 11.66 -3.23
CA VAL A 128 -2.67 11.04 -2.08
C VAL A 128 -1.81 12.11 -1.41
N LYS A 129 -1.82 12.17 -0.09
CA LYS A 129 -0.99 13.11 0.70
C LYS A 129 0.21 12.40 1.31
N ASP A 130 0.01 11.13 1.69
CA ASP A 130 1.00 10.36 2.45
C ASP A 130 1.02 8.89 2.03
N MET A 131 2.21 8.43 1.63
CA MET A 131 2.60 7.07 1.23
C MET A 131 3.75 6.56 2.11
N THR A 132 3.93 7.11 3.31
CA THR A 132 5.00 6.72 4.24
C THR A 132 5.02 5.19 4.39
N CYS A 133 6.19 4.59 4.20
CA CYS A 133 6.42 3.16 4.34
C CYS A 133 5.46 2.26 3.54
N MET A 134 4.90 2.73 2.41
CA MET A 134 3.87 1.99 1.67
C MET A 134 4.30 0.57 1.30
N PHE A 135 5.57 0.35 0.93
CA PHE A 135 6.10 -0.97 0.62
C PHE A 135 7.22 -1.40 1.58
N TYR A 136 7.39 -0.77 2.75
CA TYR A 136 8.42 -1.18 3.72
C TYR A 136 8.37 -2.70 3.95
N GLY A 137 9.49 -3.42 3.86
CA GLY A 137 9.50 -4.88 4.07
C GLY A 137 8.68 -5.74 3.09
N ALA A 138 8.09 -5.17 2.03
CA ALA A 138 7.43 -5.91 0.94
C ALA A 138 8.49 -6.57 0.02
N THR A 139 9.22 -7.54 0.56
CA THR A 139 10.46 -8.07 -0.03
C THR A 139 10.33 -8.71 -1.40
N SER A 140 9.14 -9.02 -1.92
CA SER A 140 8.93 -9.50 -3.30
C SER A 140 8.59 -8.40 -4.31
N PHE A 141 8.32 -7.16 -3.87
CA PHE A 141 7.91 -6.08 -4.76
C PHE A 141 9.04 -5.67 -5.71
N ARG A 142 8.80 -5.71 -7.03
CA ARG A 142 9.78 -5.35 -8.07
C ARG A 142 9.20 -4.48 -9.18
N GLN A 143 8.04 -3.88 -8.97
CA GLN A 143 7.34 -3.14 -10.01
C GLN A 143 7.80 -1.68 -10.03
N PRO A 144 8.08 -1.10 -11.21
CA PRO A 144 8.38 0.31 -11.32
C PRO A 144 7.16 1.14 -10.93
N VAL A 145 7.39 2.26 -10.25
CA VAL A 145 6.33 3.21 -9.86
C VAL A 145 6.44 4.55 -10.59
N THR A 146 7.35 4.68 -11.55
CA THR A 146 7.62 5.93 -12.30
C THR A 146 6.45 6.44 -13.14
N ALA A 147 5.39 5.64 -13.30
CA ALA A 147 4.13 6.08 -13.89
C ALA A 147 3.34 7.05 -12.99
N TRP A 148 3.60 7.03 -11.67
CA TRP A 148 2.96 7.91 -10.72
C TRP A 148 3.44 9.35 -10.87
N LYS A 149 2.48 10.28 -10.89
CA LYS A 149 2.77 11.73 -10.98
C LYS A 149 2.87 12.31 -9.58
N LEU A 150 4.07 12.27 -9.00
CA LEU A 150 4.31 12.86 -7.70
C LEU A 150 4.33 14.41 -7.79
N GLN A 151 3.60 15.06 -6.89
CA GLN A 151 3.40 16.51 -6.79
C GLN A 151 3.37 16.97 -5.32
N GLY A 152 4.28 16.44 -4.50
CA GLY A 152 4.46 16.86 -3.10
C GLY A 152 3.93 15.89 -2.05
N GLN A 153 3.62 14.65 -2.41
CA GLN A 153 3.20 13.60 -1.49
C GLN A 153 4.37 13.10 -0.64
N THR A 154 4.15 12.82 0.65
CA THR A 154 5.17 12.19 1.49
C THR A 154 5.43 10.75 1.04
N THR A 155 6.65 10.46 0.60
CA THR A 155 7.12 9.12 0.18
C THR A 155 8.15 8.51 1.14
N ARG A 156 8.28 9.07 2.34
CA ARG A 156 9.27 8.65 3.34
C ARG A 156 9.27 7.13 3.52
N GLY A 157 10.42 6.50 3.39
CA GLY A 157 10.58 5.10 3.74
C GLY A 157 9.86 4.12 2.81
N ILE A 158 9.38 4.57 1.65
CA ILE A 158 8.51 3.79 0.78
C ILE A 158 9.17 2.48 0.30
N PHE A 159 10.50 2.44 0.19
CA PHE A 159 11.31 1.28 -0.23
C PHE A 159 12.36 0.84 0.79
N LEU A 160 12.23 1.24 2.06
CA LEU A 160 13.15 0.77 3.11
C LEU A 160 12.97 -0.74 3.35
N ASP A 161 14.08 -1.41 3.67
CA ASP A 161 14.12 -2.87 3.90
C ASP A 161 13.72 -3.71 2.66
N LEU A 162 13.95 -3.17 1.46
CA LEU A 162 13.74 -3.86 0.18
C LEU A 162 15.07 -4.11 -0.53
N PRO A 163 15.90 -5.06 -0.06
CA PRO A 163 17.27 -5.23 -0.56
C PRO A 163 17.37 -5.56 -2.05
N ASP A 164 16.35 -6.22 -2.58
CA ASP A 164 16.30 -6.68 -3.98
C ASP A 164 15.54 -5.71 -4.92
N TYR A 165 14.99 -4.61 -4.40
CA TYR A 165 14.32 -3.61 -5.24
C TYR A 165 15.34 -2.68 -5.90
N CYS A 166 15.72 -3.02 -7.13
CA CYS A 166 16.82 -2.38 -7.85
C CYS A 166 16.39 -1.27 -8.85
N ASP A 167 15.13 -0.86 -8.86
CA ASP A 167 14.69 0.27 -9.70
C ASP A 167 15.16 1.59 -9.09
N MET A 168 16.32 2.05 -9.56
CA MET A 168 16.95 3.28 -9.11
C MET A 168 16.17 4.53 -9.53
N GLU A 169 15.45 4.51 -10.65
CA GLU A 169 14.66 5.68 -11.06
C GLU A 169 13.48 5.87 -10.10
N SER A 170 12.77 4.80 -9.78
CA SER A 170 11.70 4.82 -8.78
C SER A 170 12.20 5.24 -7.40
N ARG A 171 13.36 4.74 -6.96
CA ARG A 171 13.97 5.16 -5.69
C ARG A 171 14.28 6.66 -5.70
N VAL A 172 14.94 7.16 -6.75
CA VAL A 172 15.27 8.59 -6.87
C VAL A 172 14.00 9.45 -6.98
N MET A 173 12.98 9.02 -7.72
CA MET A 173 11.69 9.69 -7.79
C MET A 173 11.05 9.85 -6.41
N CYS A 174 11.21 8.87 -5.52
CA CYS A 174 10.65 8.90 -4.17
C CYS A 174 11.54 9.62 -3.14
N LEU A 175 12.71 10.13 -3.52
CA LEU A 175 13.54 11.00 -2.66
C LEU A 175 13.06 12.47 -2.66
N THR A 176 11.86 12.75 -3.19
CA THR A 176 11.35 14.12 -3.34
C THR A 176 11.51 14.95 -2.06
N PRO A 177 11.84 16.25 -2.19
CA PRO A 177 12.30 17.06 -1.07
C PRO A 177 11.18 17.31 -0.06
N HIS A 178 11.15 16.49 1.00
CA HIS A 178 10.15 16.56 2.07
C HIS A 178 10.72 16.99 3.43
N ASN A 179 12.01 17.36 3.48
CA ASN A 179 12.85 17.76 4.63
C ASN A 179 14.15 16.92 4.58
N ASP A 180 15.31 17.57 4.68
CA ASP A 180 16.64 16.96 4.61
C ASP A 180 16.82 15.80 5.62
N GLU A 181 16.20 15.90 6.80
CA GLU A 181 16.27 14.86 7.83
C GLU A 181 15.60 13.55 7.39
N VAL A 182 14.56 13.64 6.58
CA VAL A 182 13.76 12.48 6.14
C VAL A 182 14.44 11.77 4.98
N MET A 183 14.99 12.53 4.04
CA MET A 183 15.74 12.00 2.90
C MET A 183 16.97 11.18 3.33
N LYS A 184 17.52 11.50 4.51
CA LYS A 184 18.71 10.83 5.05
C LYS A 184 18.54 9.31 5.17
N TYR A 185 17.41 8.82 5.69
CA TYR A 185 17.22 7.38 5.89
C TYR A 185 17.11 6.61 4.58
N ASP A 186 16.35 7.15 3.62
CA ASP A 186 16.18 6.54 2.30
C ASP A 186 17.51 6.53 1.51
N LEU A 187 18.30 7.62 1.59
CA LEU A 187 19.63 7.67 1.00
C LEU A 187 20.62 6.72 1.68
N GLU A 188 20.62 6.63 3.01
CA GLU A 188 21.47 5.71 3.76
C GLU A 188 21.16 4.25 3.40
N ASP A 189 19.89 3.88 3.30
CA ASP A 189 19.46 2.56 2.81
C ASP A 189 19.99 2.28 1.40
N MET A 190 19.77 3.21 0.46
CA MET A 190 20.29 3.09 -0.90
C MET A 190 21.82 2.93 -0.93
N ILE A 191 22.55 3.70 -0.13
CA ILE A 191 24.03 3.63 -0.06
C ILE A 191 24.47 2.29 0.53
N ASN A 192 23.80 1.80 1.56
CA ASN A 192 24.09 0.51 2.18
C ASN A 192 23.84 -0.66 1.21
N LEU A 193 22.79 -0.57 0.39
CA LEU A 193 22.42 -1.62 -0.56
C LEU A 193 23.25 -1.60 -1.85
N PHE A 194 23.47 -0.42 -2.44
CA PHE A 194 24.01 -0.27 -3.80
C PHE A 194 25.41 0.34 -3.85
N GLY A 195 25.89 0.89 -2.72
CA GLY A 195 27.14 1.62 -2.64
C GLY A 195 27.03 3.07 -3.11
N GLU A 196 27.84 3.94 -2.49
CA GLU A 196 27.81 5.39 -2.70
C GLU A 196 27.95 5.80 -4.17
N LYS A 197 28.86 5.17 -4.91
CA LYS A 197 29.08 5.47 -6.33
C LYS A 197 27.80 5.25 -7.15
N THR A 198 27.16 4.10 -6.97
CA THR A 198 25.95 3.72 -7.71
C THR A 198 24.81 4.68 -7.41
N VAL A 199 24.64 5.06 -6.14
CA VAL A 199 23.62 6.02 -5.72
C VAL A 199 23.89 7.40 -6.31
N ARG A 200 25.14 7.87 -6.28
CA ARG A 200 25.53 9.13 -6.92
C ARG A 200 25.26 9.11 -8.43
N ASP A 201 25.62 8.04 -9.13
CA ASP A 201 25.36 7.91 -10.57
C ASP A 201 23.86 7.92 -10.89
N ALA A 202 23.02 7.30 -10.05
CA ALA A 202 21.56 7.35 -10.19
C ALA A 202 20.99 8.74 -9.93
N LEU A 203 21.47 9.45 -8.91
CA LEU A 203 21.09 10.83 -8.64
C LEU A 203 21.47 11.76 -9.81
N ARG A 204 22.65 11.57 -10.41
CA ARG A 204 23.07 12.30 -11.63
C ARG A 204 22.12 12.08 -12.79
N LEU A 205 21.70 10.83 -12.97
CA LEU A 205 20.91 10.40 -14.11
C LEU A 205 19.43 10.80 -14.01
N TYR A 206 18.85 10.70 -12.81
CA TYR A 206 17.41 10.85 -12.59
C TYR A 206 17.04 12.06 -11.73
N GLY A 207 17.96 12.62 -10.95
CA GLY A 207 17.66 13.66 -9.96
C GLY A 207 17.05 14.93 -10.55
N GLU A 208 17.58 15.42 -11.67
CA GLU A 208 17.06 16.63 -12.35
C GLU A 208 15.60 16.47 -12.75
N LYS A 209 15.19 15.28 -13.22
CA LYS A 209 13.80 14.96 -13.59
C LYS A 209 12.82 15.14 -12.43
N TYR A 210 13.28 14.95 -11.19
CA TYR A 210 12.47 14.99 -9.98
C TYR A 210 12.80 16.18 -9.06
N GLY A 211 13.55 17.17 -9.56
CA GLY A 211 13.85 18.41 -8.84
C GLY A 211 14.86 18.27 -7.71
N LEU A 212 15.67 17.19 -7.70
CA LEU A 212 16.78 17.01 -6.78
C LEU A 212 18.03 17.72 -7.32
N LYS A 213 18.72 18.48 -6.47
CA LYS A 213 19.98 19.13 -6.81
C LYS A 213 21.15 18.31 -6.24
N GLU A 214 22.22 18.18 -7.02
CA GLU A 214 23.50 17.71 -6.48
C GLU A 214 24.13 18.85 -5.67
N ASP A 215 24.16 18.72 -4.34
CA ASP A 215 25.08 19.47 -3.47
C ASP A 215 26.26 18.57 -3.06
#